data_AF-A0A256ZD13-F1
#
_entry.id   AF-A0A256ZD13-F1
#
_cell.length_a   1.000
_cell.length_b   1.000
_cell.length_c   1.000
_cell.angle_alpha   90.00
_cell.angle_beta   90.00
_cell.angle_gamma   90.00
#
_symmetry.space_group_name_H-M   'P 1'
#
loop_
_entity.id
_entity.type
_entity.pdbx_description
1 polymer ?
#
loop_
_entity_poly.entity_id
_entity_poly.type
_entity_poly.pdbx_seq_one_letter_code
_entity_poly.pdbx_strand_id
1 'polypeptide(L)'
;MGEEGRRWRSSEAEEVAEVMQALVETLPKLVKETISAVISEEAGRRMGKTVGAFYKELLNSGVDPEEALEMAKELMRSLMKLSEGFSKALEAQSWAKPGKKKGKAGEEEEE
;
A
#
# COMPACT_ATOMS: atom_id res chain seq x y z
N MET A 1 12.75 -18.26 45.30
CA MET A 1 12.87 -17.15 44.32
C MET A 1 11.57 -16.37 44.35
N GLY A 2 11.59 -15.22 45.03
CA GLY A 2 10.41 -14.48 45.45
C GLY A 2 9.66 -13.78 44.31
N GLU A 3 8.40 -13.47 44.59
CA GLU A 3 7.40 -12.90 43.68
C GLU A 3 7.87 -11.59 43.00
N GLU A 4 8.80 -10.87 43.63
CA GLU A 4 9.42 -9.65 43.10
C GLU A 4 10.15 -9.87 41.76
N GLY A 5 10.85 -10.99 41.58
CA GLY A 5 11.55 -11.29 40.32
C GLY A 5 10.61 -11.61 39.15
N ARG A 6 9.34 -11.96 39.41
CA ARG A 6 8.33 -12.13 38.33
C ARG A 6 7.76 -10.79 37.89
N ARG A 7 7.60 -9.84 38.81
CA ARG A 7 7.04 -8.51 38.54
C ARG A 7 7.92 -7.66 37.62
N TRP A 8 9.24 -7.67 37.80
CA TRP A 8 10.18 -6.92 36.95
C TRP A 8 10.20 -7.43 35.49
N ARG A 9 10.18 -8.75 35.28
CA ARG A 9 10.14 -9.35 33.93
C ARG A 9 8.82 -9.09 33.18
N SER A 10 7.70 -9.01 33.90
CA SER A 10 6.43 -8.59 33.30
C SER A 10 6.48 -7.12 32.87
N SER A 11 7.12 -6.25 33.67
CA SER A 11 7.24 -4.83 33.34
C SER A 11 8.08 -4.57 32.09
N GLU A 12 9.21 -5.26 31.90
CA GLU A 12 10.04 -5.13 30.69
C GLU A 12 9.30 -5.64 29.43
N ALA A 13 8.54 -6.72 29.56
CA ALA A 13 7.74 -7.25 28.46
C ALA A 13 6.59 -6.32 28.06
N GLU A 14 5.97 -5.65 29.04
CA GLU A 14 4.92 -4.65 28.82
C GLU A 14 5.48 -3.41 28.09
N GLU A 15 6.66 -2.92 28.50
CA GLU A 15 7.30 -1.75 27.87
C GLU A 15 7.71 -2.03 26.42
N VAL A 16 8.26 -3.22 26.14
CA VAL A 16 8.56 -3.66 24.76
C VAL A 16 7.28 -3.81 23.94
N ALA A 17 6.21 -4.36 24.53
CA ALA A 17 4.93 -4.48 23.86
C ALA A 17 4.36 -3.11 23.47
N GLU A 18 4.50 -2.11 24.34
CA GLU A 18 4.04 -0.73 24.10
C GLU A 18 4.79 -0.07 22.93
N VAL A 19 6.12 -0.24 22.88
CA VAL A 19 6.96 0.23 21.76
C VAL A 19 6.59 -0.48 20.46
N MET A 20 6.38 -1.79 20.50
CA MET A 20 5.94 -2.55 19.33
C MET A 20 4.54 -2.12 18.87
N GLN A 21 3.65 -1.78 19.80
CA GLN A 21 2.30 -1.31 19.48
C GLN A 21 2.35 0.05 18.77
N ALA A 22 3.15 1.00 19.28
CA ALA A 22 3.38 2.29 18.64
C ALA A 22 3.99 2.13 17.23
N LEU A 23 4.89 1.16 17.05
CA LEU A 23 5.46 0.86 15.74
C LEU A 23 4.42 0.30 14.76
N VAL A 24 3.59 -0.67 15.20
CA VAL A 24 2.52 -1.26 14.39
C VAL A 24 1.44 -0.24 14.02
N GLU A 25 1.18 0.76 14.86
CA GLU A 25 0.25 1.85 14.54
C GLU A 25 0.78 2.80 13.46
N THR A 26 2.11 2.97 13.39
CA THR A 26 2.76 3.96 12.52
C THR A 26 3.16 3.37 11.16
N LEU A 27 3.48 2.07 11.11
CA LEU A 27 3.87 1.36 9.88
C LEU A 27 2.85 1.48 8.74
N PRO A 28 1.53 1.29 8.93
CA PRO A 28 0.55 1.36 7.85
C PRO A 28 0.50 2.74 7.19
N LYS A 29 0.72 3.81 7.96
CA LYS A 29 0.71 5.18 7.45
C LYS A 29 1.94 5.45 6.59
N LEU A 30 3.12 5.04 7.05
CA LEU A 30 4.36 5.17 6.28
C LEU A 30 4.31 4.34 5.00
N VAL A 31 3.79 3.11 5.07
CA VAL A 31 3.58 2.26 3.89
C VAL A 31 2.61 2.92 2.93
N LYS A 32 1.48 3.45 3.41
CA LYS A 32 0.48 4.14 2.58
C LYS A 32 1.05 5.40 1.93
N GLU A 33 1.81 6.22 2.66
CA GLU A 33 2.42 7.44 2.14
C GLU A 33 3.55 7.14 1.16
N THR A 34 4.37 6.12 1.40
CA THR A 34 5.41 5.66 0.47
C THR A 34 4.80 5.06 -0.80
N ILE A 35 3.78 4.22 -0.65
CA ILE A 35 3.00 3.67 -1.76
C ILE A 35 2.35 4.81 -2.55
N SER A 36 1.72 5.79 -1.92
CA SER A 36 1.13 6.95 -2.61
C SER A 36 2.17 7.82 -3.33
N ALA A 37 3.38 7.96 -2.78
CA ALA A 37 4.47 8.70 -3.40
C ALA A 37 5.14 7.94 -4.57
N VAL A 38 5.21 6.60 -4.51
CA VAL A 38 5.93 5.76 -5.50
C VAL A 38 4.98 5.20 -6.59
N ILE A 39 3.70 5.01 -6.29
CA ILE A 39 2.71 4.45 -7.24
C ILE A 39 2.31 5.45 -8.36
N SER A 40 2.60 6.75 -8.24
CA SER A 40 2.10 7.73 -9.23
C SER A 40 3.00 7.94 -10.47
N GLU A 41 4.32 7.83 -10.36
CA GLU A 41 5.24 8.05 -11.49
C GLU A 41 6.21 6.87 -11.69
N GLU A 42 6.72 6.29 -10.62
CA GLU A 42 7.64 5.15 -10.71
C GLU A 42 6.92 3.86 -11.12
N ALA A 43 5.72 3.60 -10.60
CA ALA A 43 4.92 2.48 -11.07
C ALA A 43 4.51 2.64 -12.55
N GLY A 44 4.19 3.87 -12.98
CA GLY A 44 3.96 4.18 -14.39
C GLY A 44 5.20 3.90 -15.26
N ARG A 45 6.39 4.33 -14.81
CA ARG A 45 7.67 4.05 -15.50
C ARG A 45 8.00 2.57 -15.55
N ARG A 46 7.81 1.83 -14.46
CA ARG A 46 8.01 0.37 -14.42
C ARG A 46 7.04 -0.36 -15.35
N MET A 47 5.76 0.02 -15.32
CA MET A 47 4.74 -0.54 -16.19
C MET A 47 5.04 -0.26 -17.67
N GLY A 48 5.42 0.97 -18.02
CA GLY A 48 5.83 1.33 -19.38
C GLY A 48 7.07 0.56 -19.86
N LYS A 49 8.07 0.33 -18.99
CA LYS A 49 9.23 -0.51 -19.31
C LYS A 49 8.82 -1.96 -19.61
N THR A 50 7.94 -2.54 -18.79
CA THR A 50 7.46 -3.91 -19.00
C THR A 50 6.70 -4.04 -20.32
N VAL A 51 5.74 -3.14 -20.58
CA VAL A 51 4.95 -3.15 -21.82
C VAL A 51 5.84 -2.92 -23.05
N GLY A 52 6.80 -2.00 -22.97
CA GLY A 52 7.73 -1.73 -24.06
C GLY A 52 8.72 -2.87 -24.31
N ALA A 53 9.18 -3.56 -23.26
CA ALA A 53 10.02 -4.74 -23.39
C ALA A 53 9.25 -5.90 -24.04
N PHE A 54 8.01 -6.12 -23.62
CA PHE A 54 7.12 -7.11 -24.21
C PHE A 54 6.88 -6.85 -25.70
N TYR A 55 6.57 -5.60 -26.09
CA TYR A 55 6.44 -5.20 -27.49
C TYR A 55 7.71 -5.52 -28.31
N LYS A 56 8.89 -5.17 -27.79
CA LYS A 56 10.16 -5.47 -28.47
C LYS A 56 10.38 -6.96 -28.65
N GLU A 57 10.04 -7.76 -27.66
CA GLU A 57 10.18 -9.22 -27.74
C GLU A 57 9.24 -9.82 -28.78
N LEU A 58 8.00 -9.32 -28.88
CA LEU A 58 7.06 -9.73 -29.92
C LEU A 58 7.62 -9.44 -31.32
N LEU A 59 8.14 -8.23 -31.54
CA LEU A 59 8.80 -7.89 -32.81
C LEU A 59 9.98 -8.82 -33.11
N ASN A 60 10.83 -9.08 -32.11
CA ASN A 60 11.99 -9.97 -32.26
C ASN A 60 11.58 -11.41 -32.58
N SER A 61 10.42 -11.85 -32.10
CA SER A 61 9.86 -13.16 -32.38
C SER A 61 9.19 -13.27 -33.76
N GLY A 62 9.12 -12.17 -34.52
CA GLY A 62 8.55 -12.14 -35.87
C GLY A 62 7.06 -11.81 -35.93
N VAL A 63 6.48 -11.29 -34.84
CA VAL A 63 5.10 -10.80 -34.83
C VAL A 63 5.02 -9.49 -35.63
N ASP A 64 3.93 -9.33 -36.39
CA ASP A 64 3.68 -8.09 -37.13
C ASP A 64 3.62 -6.87 -36.18
N PRO A 65 4.18 -5.70 -36.57
CA PRO A 65 4.19 -4.52 -35.70
C PRO A 65 2.83 -4.06 -35.21
N GLU A 66 1.77 -4.16 -36.03
CA GLU A 66 0.42 -3.76 -35.63
C GLU A 66 -0.16 -4.73 -34.60
N GLU A 67 0.01 -6.04 -34.85
CA GLU A 67 -0.45 -7.10 -33.95
C GLU A 67 0.33 -7.08 -32.61
N ALA A 68 1.64 -6.87 -32.66
CA ALA A 68 2.48 -6.72 -31.48
C ALA A 68 2.07 -5.50 -30.63
N LEU A 69 1.74 -4.39 -31.28
CA LEU A 69 1.27 -3.18 -30.61
C LEU A 69 -0.09 -3.40 -29.94
N GLU A 70 -0.99 -4.14 -30.58
CA GLU A 70 -2.29 -4.50 -30.01
C GLU A 70 -2.12 -5.37 -28.76
N MET A 71 -1.31 -6.44 -28.83
CA MET A 71 -1.01 -7.31 -27.69
C MET A 71 -0.39 -6.52 -26.51
N ALA A 72 0.55 -5.61 -26.79
CA ALA A 72 1.16 -4.77 -25.77
C ALA A 72 0.14 -3.82 -25.10
N LYS A 73 -0.79 -3.24 -25.87
CA LYS A 73 -1.89 -2.43 -25.33
C LYS A 73 -2.83 -3.28 -24.47
N GLU A 74 -3.10 -4.52 -24.86
CA GLU A 74 -3.94 -5.42 -24.08
C GLU A 74 -3.29 -5.82 -22.74
N LEU A 75 -1.99 -6.08 -22.74
CA LEU A 75 -1.21 -6.29 -21.51
C LEU A 75 -1.33 -5.08 -20.58
N MET A 76 -1.15 -3.86 -21.11
CA MET A 76 -1.29 -2.62 -20.33
C MET A 76 -2.68 -2.48 -19.72
N ARG A 77 -3.74 -2.74 -20.51
CA ARG A 77 -5.14 -2.71 -20.02
C ARG A 77 -5.37 -3.75 -18.91
N SER A 78 -4.80 -4.94 -19.05
CA SER A 78 -4.94 -6.01 -18.05
C SER A 78 -4.26 -5.65 -16.73
N LEU A 79 -3.07 -5.05 -16.79
CA LEU A 79 -2.36 -4.54 -15.62
C LEU A 79 -3.14 -3.41 -14.93
N MET A 80 -3.72 -2.48 -15.70
CA MET A 80 -4.58 -1.41 -15.16
C MET A 80 -5.83 -1.96 -14.46
N LYS A 81 -6.56 -2.89 -15.10
CA LYS A 81 -7.75 -3.53 -14.49
C LYS A 81 -7.41 -4.25 -13.18
N LEU A 82 -6.27 -4.95 -13.12
CA LEU A 82 -5.80 -5.59 -11.90
C LEU A 82 -5.54 -4.56 -10.79
N SER A 83 -4.89 -3.44 -11.14
CA SER A 83 -4.61 -2.37 -10.19
C SER A 83 -5.89 -1.70 -9.66
N GLU A 84 -6.89 -1.49 -10.51
CA GLU A 84 -8.20 -0.97 -10.10
C GLU A 84 -8.93 -1.93 -9.17
N GLY A 85 -8.88 -3.24 -9.46
CA GLY A 85 -9.46 -4.27 -8.60
C GLY A 85 -8.80 -4.32 -7.22
N PHE A 86 -7.47 -4.21 -7.17
CA PHE A 86 -6.72 -4.13 -5.92
C PHE A 86 -7.06 -2.87 -5.12
N SER A 87 -7.12 -1.70 -5.77
CA SER A 87 -7.53 -0.45 -5.13
C SER A 87 -8.94 -0.54 -4.55
N LYS A 88 -9.90 -1.08 -5.30
CA LYS A 88 -11.27 -1.30 -4.81
C LYS A 88 -11.34 -2.27 -3.63
N ALA A 89 -10.51 -3.32 -3.62
CA ALA A 89 -10.45 -4.27 -2.52
C ALA A 89 -9.87 -3.62 -1.24
N LEU A 90 -8.82 -2.81 -1.38
CA LEU A 90 -8.28 -2.01 -0.28
C LEU A 90 -9.28 -0.99 0.25
N GLU A 91 -10.02 -0.31 -0.63
CA GLU A 91 -11.08 0.62 -0.24
C GLU A 91 -12.21 -0.10 0.51
N ALA A 92 -12.67 -1.25 0.02
CA ALA A 92 -13.68 -2.07 0.69
C ALA A 92 -13.20 -2.57 2.07
N GLN A 93 -11.93 -2.96 2.19
CA GLN A 93 -11.32 -3.33 3.47
C GLN A 93 -11.22 -2.14 4.44
N SER A 94 -10.98 -0.93 3.92
CA SER A 94 -10.99 0.30 4.73
C SER A 94 -12.40 0.67 5.24
N TRP A 95 -13.44 0.35 4.48
CA TRP A 95 -14.84 0.51 4.87
C TRP A 95 -15.33 -0.56 5.86
N ALA A 96 -14.77 -1.78 5.79
CA ALA A 96 -15.13 -2.91 6.65
C ALA A 96 -14.63 -2.82 8.11
N LYS A 97 -13.91 -1.76 8.50
CA LYS A 97 -13.57 -1.45 9.92
C LYS A 97 -14.50 -0.35 10.47
N PRO A 98 -15.59 -0.67 11.20
CA PRO A 98 -16.36 0.33 11.93
C PRO A 98 -15.72 0.53 13.30
N GLY A 99 -14.98 1.64 13.51
CA GLY A 99 -14.38 1.85 14.83
C GLY A 99 -13.43 3.03 15.03
N LYS A 100 -13.76 4.23 14.53
CA LYS A 100 -13.48 5.52 15.21
C LYS A 100 -14.10 6.67 14.41
N LYS A 101 -15.39 6.93 14.68
CA LYS A 101 -15.98 8.26 14.54
C LYS A 101 -16.37 8.73 15.95
N LYS A 102 -15.71 9.80 16.43
CA LYS A 102 -16.09 10.78 17.47
C LYS A 102 -14.80 11.50 17.88
N GLY A 103 -14.66 12.82 17.87
CA GLY A 103 -15.62 13.93 17.86
C GLY A 103 -15.27 14.91 18.99
N LYS A 104 -15.66 16.20 18.83
CA LYS A 104 -15.54 17.35 19.77
C LYS A 104 -14.16 18.01 19.85
N ALA A 105 -14.00 19.31 20.05
CA ALA A 105 -14.87 20.48 20.12
C ALA A 105 -13.96 21.72 20.06
N GLY A 106 -14.50 22.85 19.61
CA GLY A 106 -13.82 24.15 19.61
C GLY A 106 -14.84 25.22 19.26
N GLU A 107 -15.83 25.38 20.14
CA GLU A 107 -16.53 26.66 20.33
C GLU A 107 -15.51 27.68 20.83
N GLU A 108 -15.60 28.91 20.29
CA GLU A 108 -15.30 30.21 20.92
C GLU A 108 -13.79 30.45 21.29
N GLU A 109 -13.13 31.59 21.10
CA GLU A 109 -13.46 33.02 21.21
C GLU A 109 -12.46 33.89 20.41
N GLU A 110 -12.86 35.16 20.18
CA GLU A 110 -12.07 36.40 19.90
C GLU A 110 -11.19 36.45 18.63
N GLU A 111 -11.33 37.42 17.72
CA GLU A 111 -11.44 38.88 17.90
C GLU A 111 -12.26 39.56 16.76
#